data_AF-A0A7C2REG7-F1
#
_entry.id   AF-A0A7C2REG7-F1
#
_cell.length_a   1.000
_cell.length_b   1.000
_cell.length_c   1.000
_cell.angle_alpha   90.00
_cell.angle_beta   90.00
_cell.angle_gamma   90.00
#
_symmetry.space_group_name_H-M   'P 1'
#
loop_
_entity.id
_entity.type
_entity.pdbx_description
1 polymer ?
#
loop_
_entity_poly.entity_id
_entity_poly.type
_entity_poly.pdbx_seq_one_letter_code
_entity_poly.pdbx_strand_id
1 'polypeptide(L)'
;EQLIAYEYNRRYDQTAYNPKLGFDPAYARYNPGTVLRYSILSDLFQNGHRLREFDFLGGAEPYKLMWTQQARPRLKIHLYHPRSLYGRLLHLIQSHLLLPLQERRRRTP
;
A
#
# COMPACT_ATOMS: atom_id res chain seq x y z
N GLU A 1 -11.68 -19.99 21.00
CA GLU A 1 -11.78 -18.78 20.16
C GLU A 1 -11.01 -19.03 18.87
N GLN A 2 -11.55 -18.64 17.70
CA GLN A 2 -10.89 -18.81 16.39
C GLN A 2 -10.50 -17.45 15.83
N LEU A 3 -9.25 -17.29 15.39
CA LEU A 3 -8.76 -16.07 14.73
C LEU A 3 -9.20 -16.07 13.26
N ILE A 4 -10.05 -15.12 12.88
CA ILE A 4 -10.60 -15.02 11.51
C ILE A 4 -10.06 -13.83 10.70
N ALA A 5 -9.38 -12.88 11.34
CA ALA A 5 -8.72 -11.75 10.70
C ALA A 5 -7.52 -11.28 11.52
N TYR A 6 -6.54 -10.71 10.84
CA TYR A 6 -5.40 -10.08 11.47
C TYR A 6 -4.95 -8.86 10.67
N GLU A 7 -4.31 -7.95 11.38
CA GLU A 7 -3.68 -6.78 10.80
C GLU A 7 -2.38 -6.47 11.54
N TYR A 8 -1.29 -6.32 10.80
CA TYR A 8 -0.02 -5.88 11.35
C TYR A 8 0.23 -4.44 10.91
N ASN A 9 0.33 -3.55 11.90
CA ASN A 9 0.58 -2.13 11.69
C ASN A 9 1.91 -1.73 12.33
N ARG A 10 2.76 -1.06 11.56
CA ARG A 10 4.01 -0.49 12.06
C ARG A 10 3.82 1.01 12.27
N ARG A 11 4.07 1.48 13.48
CA ARG A 11 4.12 2.90 13.76
C ARG A 11 5.52 3.43 13.48
N TYR A 12 5.59 4.59 12.82
CA TYR A 12 6.79 5.40 12.75
C TYR A 12 6.39 6.87 12.83
N ASP A 13 6.93 7.56 13.83
CA ASP A 13 6.55 8.94 14.19
C ASP A 13 5.02 9.08 14.42
N GLN A 14 4.36 9.99 13.71
CA GLN A 14 2.91 10.24 13.80
C GLN A 14 2.09 9.47 12.74
N THR A 15 2.70 8.47 12.09
CA THR A 15 2.04 7.67 11.04
C THR A 15 2.02 6.18 11.39
N ALA A 16 0.87 5.54 11.20
CA ALA A 16 0.73 4.09 11.23
C ALA A 16 0.70 3.55 9.80
N TYR A 17 1.52 2.54 9.51
CA TYR A 17 1.66 1.92 8.21
C TYR A 17 1.12 0.50 8.23
N ASN A 18 0.34 0.12 7.22
CA ASN A 18 -0.31 -1.19 7.13
C ASN A 18 0.30 -2.10 6.05
N PRO A 19 1.44 -2.76 6.31
CA PRO A 19 2.10 -3.60 5.30
C PRO A 19 1.45 -4.98 5.13
N LYS A 20 0.72 -5.49 6.13
CA LYS A 20 0.13 -6.82 6.06
C LYS A 20 -1.20 -6.90 6.79
N LEU A 21 -2.16 -7.48 6.11
CA LEU A 21 -3.45 -7.89 6.64
C LEU A 21 -3.87 -9.21 6.01
N GLY A 22 -4.85 -9.86 6.61
CA GLY A 22 -5.47 -11.04 6.04
C GLY A 22 -6.69 -11.46 6.85
N PHE A 23 -7.52 -12.28 6.23
CA PHE A 23 -8.66 -12.88 6.88
C PHE A 23 -8.92 -14.28 6.30
N ASP A 24 -9.63 -15.10 7.06
CA ASP A 24 -10.07 -16.41 6.63
C ASP A 24 -11.19 -16.27 5.58
N PRO A 25 -10.98 -16.72 4.32
CA PRO A 25 -11.98 -16.63 3.26
C PRO A 25 -13.33 -17.29 3.60
N ALA A 26 -13.36 -18.28 4.49
CA ALA A 26 -14.61 -18.90 4.96
C ALA A 26 -15.56 -17.87 5.61
N TYR A 27 -15.03 -16.75 6.10
CA TYR A 27 -15.77 -15.68 6.76
C TYR A 27 -15.92 -14.42 5.89
N ALA A 28 -15.58 -14.48 4.59
CA ALA A 28 -15.62 -13.33 3.68
C ALA A 28 -16.96 -12.58 3.69
N ARG A 29 -18.09 -13.31 3.84
CA ARG A 29 -19.45 -12.74 3.90
C ARG A 29 -19.66 -11.71 5.01
N TYR A 30 -18.83 -11.75 6.06
CA TYR A 30 -18.90 -10.83 7.20
C TYR A 30 -17.92 -9.67 7.10
N ASN A 31 -17.05 -9.68 6.08
CA ASN A 31 -15.98 -8.72 5.87
C ASN A 31 -15.17 -8.42 7.15
N PRO A 32 -14.61 -9.45 7.80
CA PRO A 32 -13.99 -9.32 9.13
C PRO A 32 -12.78 -8.38 9.12
N GLY A 33 -12.09 -8.22 7.99
CA GLY A 33 -11.01 -7.25 7.82
C GLY A 33 -11.50 -5.80 7.98
N THR A 34 -12.65 -5.44 7.42
CA THR A 34 -13.24 -4.10 7.57
C THR A 34 -13.68 -3.83 9.00
N VAL A 35 -14.28 -4.83 9.68
CA VAL A 35 -14.68 -4.71 11.09
C VAL A 35 -13.46 -4.50 11.99
N LEU A 36 -12.43 -5.34 11.82
CA LEU A 36 -11.18 -5.21 12.57
C LEU A 36 -10.52 -3.84 12.31
N ARG A 37 -10.49 -3.38 11.06
CA ARG A 37 -9.95 -2.06 10.68
C ARG A 37 -10.68 -0.93 11.39
N TYR A 38 -12.00 -0.96 11.44
CA TYR A 38 -12.79 0.05 12.15
C TYR A 38 -12.39 0.15 13.62
N SER A 39 -12.27 -1.00 14.30
CA SER A 39 -11.83 -1.05 15.70
C SER A 39 -10.42 -0.50 15.87
N ILE A 40 -9.48 -0.90 15.01
CA ILE A 40 -8.10 -0.40 15.04
C ILE A 40 -8.04 1.11 14.85
N LEU A 41 -8.70 1.65 13.81
CA LEU A 41 -8.66 3.09 13.55
C LEU A 41 -9.35 3.88 14.67
N SER A 42 -10.46 3.37 15.21
CA SER A 42 -11.15 4.00 16.34
C SER A 42 -10.21 4.10 17.54
N ASP A 43 -9.55 2.99 17.90
CA ASP A 43 -8.56 2.96 18.99
C ASP A 43 -7.41 3.95 18.74
N LEU A 44 -6.76 3.84 17.57
CA LEU A 44 -5.60 4.66 17.21
C LEU A 44 -5.87 6.17 17.27
N PHE A 45 -7.07 6.62 16.87
CA PHE A 45 -7.40 8.05 16.82
C PHE A 45 -8.15 8.57 18.05
N GLN A 46 -8.82 7.71 18.84
CA GLN A 46 -9.55 8.13 20.04
C GLN A 46 -8.73 8.00 21.33
N ASN A 47 -7.84 7.00 21.42
CA ASN A 47 -7.14 6.68 22.67
C ASN A 47 -5.76 7.35 22.82
N GLY A 48 -5.62 8.55 22.27
CA GLY A 48 -4.47 9.42 22.57
C GLY A 48 -3.13 8.96 21.98
N HIS A 49 -3.11 8.07 20.98
CA HIS A 49 -1.86 7.57 20.39
C HIS A 49 -1.03 8.63 19.63
N ARG A 50 -1.44 9.90 19.56
CA ARG A 50 -0.76 10.99 18.82
C ARG A 50 -0.42 10.61 17.37
N LEU A 51 -1.36 9.98 16.69
CA LEU A 51 -1.27 9.70 15.26
C LEU A 51 -1.97 10.81 14.48
N ARG A 52 -1.39 11.16 13.32
CA ARG A 52 -1.96 12.11 12.35
C ARG A 52 -2.40 11.42 11.07
N GLU A 53 -1.83 10.25 10.78
CA GLU A 53 -2.07 9.56 9.53
C GLU A 53 -2.07 8.04 9.70
N PHE A 54 -2.90 7.39 8.87
CA PHE A 54 -2.88 5.96 8.64
C PHE A 54 -2.60 5.72 7.15
N ASP A 55 -1.42 5.19 6.82
CA ASP A 55 -0.99 4.90 5.45
C ASP A 55 -1.26 3.42 5.13
N PHE A 56 -2.21 3.19 4.22
CA PHE A 56 -2.60 1.86 3.74
C PHE A 56 -1.53 1.18 2.88
N LEU A 57 -0.44 1.88 2.54
CA LEU A 57 0.59 1.50 1.59
C LEU A 57 -0.03 1.08 0.23
N GLY A 58 0.76 0.46 -0.65
CA GLY A 58 0.23 -0.14 -1.89
C GLY A 58 -0.51 0.83 -2.82
N GLY A 59 -1.37 0.30 -3.69
CA GLY A 59 -2.14 1.09 -4.64
C GLY A 59 -3.42 1.70 -4.03
N ALA A 60 -4.31 2.14 -4.92
CA ALA A 60 -5.66 2.58 -4.59
C ALA A 60 -6.65 1.41 -4.80
N GLU A 61 -6.42 0.28 -4.11
CA GLU A 61 -7.33 -0.85 -4.20
C GLU A 61 -8.73 -0.45 -3.67
N PRO A 62 -9.85 -0.98 -4.24
CA PRO A 62 -11.20 -0.50 -3.94
C PRO A 62 -11.55 -0.45 -2.44
N TYR A 63 -11.09 -1.42 -1.66
CA TYR A 63 -11.36 -1.46 -0.21
C TYR A 63 -10.69 -0.30 0.56
N LYS A 64 -9.59 0.27 0.05
CA LYS A 64 -8.92 1.44 0.66
C LYS A 64 -9.68 2.72 0.37
N LEU A 65 -10.27 2.80 -0.82
CA LEU A 65 -11.07 3.94 -1.25
C LEU A 65 -12.38 4.08 -0.46
N MET A 66 -12.81 3.03 0.25
CA MET A 66 -13.89 3.09 1.23
C MET A 66 -13.55 3.93 2.47
N TRP A 67 -12.26 4.10 2.78
CA TRP A 67 -11.79 4.81 3.97
C TRP A 67 -11.31 6.22 3.67
N THR A 68 -10.73 6.44 2.49
CA THR A 68 -10.23 7.77 2.08
C THR A 68 -10.14 7.86 0.58
N GLN A 69 -10.37 9.06 0.05
CA GLN A 69 -10.10 9.39 -1.36
C GLN A 69 -8.72 10.04 -1.54
N GLN A 70 -7.99 10.27 -0.46
CA GLN A 70 -6.65 10.85 -0.51
C GLN A 70 -5.64 9.79 -0.97
N ALA A 71 -4.77 10.18 -1.89
CA ALA A 71 -3.66 9.35 -2.36
C ALA A 71 -2.36 10.16 -2.31
N ARG A 72 -1.28 9.53 -1.86
CA ARG A 72 0.07 10.11 -1.90
C ARG A 72 0.78 9.64 -3.18
N PRO A 73 1.16 10.54 -4.12
CA PRO A 73 1.94 10.16 -5.28
C PRO A 73 3.30 9.62 -4.84
N ARG A 74 3.77 8.55 -5.47
CA ARG A 74 5.09 7.96 -5.21
C ARG A 74 5.92 7.96 -6.48
N LEU A 75 7.15 8.42 -6.35
CA LEU A 75 8.14 8.35 -7.42
C LEU A 75 8.85 7.00 -7.36
N LYS A 76 9.04 6.39 -8.53
CA LYS A 76 9.83 5.17 -8.67
C LYS A 76 11.18 5.54 -9.23
N ILE A 77 12.21 5.47 -8.38
CA ILE A 77 13.59 5.77 -8.78
C ILE A 77 14.26 4.46 -9.16
N HIS A 78 14.86 4.42 -10.34
CA HIS A 78 15.68 3.30 -10.81
C HIS A 78 17.13 3.78 -10.87
N LEU A 79 18.00 3.10 -10.13
CA LEU A 79 19.43 3.43 -10.08
C LEU A 79 20.22 2.35 -10.83
N TYR A 80 21.08 2.79 -11.75
CA TYR A 80 21.93 1.91 -12.55
C TYR A 80 23.39 2.29 -12.35
N HIS A 81 24.26 1.30 -12.24
CA HIS A 81 25.69 1.56 -12.10
C HIS A 81 26.26 2.08 -13.43
N PRO A 82 26.84 3.29 -13.47
CA PRO A 82 27.18 3.96 -14.73
C PRO A 82 28.33 3.27 -15.50
N ARG A 83 29.22 2.58 -14.79
CA ARG A 83 30.37 1.88 -15.40
C ARG A 83 30.10 0.41 -15.72
N SER A 84 28.91 -0.10 -15.40
CA SER A 84 28.55 -1.49 -15.72
C SER A 84 27.85 -1.53 -17.07
N LEU A 85 28.35 -2.37 -17.99
CA LEU A 85 27.68 -2.62 -19.28
C LEU A 85 26.26 -3.15 -19.07
N TYR A 86 26.08 -4.04 -18.09
CA TYR A 86 24.77 -4.54 -17.70
C TYR A 86 23.85 -3.43 -17.16
N GLY A 87 24.40 -2.51 -16.34
CA GLY A 87 23.65 -1.36 -15.85
C GLY A 87 23.18 -0.43 -16.97
N ARG A 88 24.03 -0.18 -17.97
CA ARG A 88 23.68 0.61 -19.15
C ARG A 88 22.62 -0.08 -20.00
N LEU A 89 22.72 -1.40 -20.21
CA LEU A 89 21.72 -2.17 -20.94
C LEU A 89 20.36 -2.12 -20.24
N LEU A 90 20.32 -2.38 -18.93
CA LEU A 90 19.08 -2.31 -18.15
C LEU A 90 18.48 -0.90 -18.18
N HIS A 91 19.30 0.15 -18.11
CA HIS A 91 18.83 1.52 -18.23
C HIS A 91 18.14 1.75 -19.58
N LEU A 92 18.77 1.34 -20.69
CA LEU A 92 18.20 1.47 -22.03
C LEU A 92 16.88 0.72 -22.19
N ILE A 93 16.81 -0.52 -21.68
CA ILE A 93 15.57 -1.32 -21.71
C ILE A 93 14.48 -0.63 -20.88
N GLN A 94 14.81 -0.16 -19.67
CA GLN A 94 13.85 0.49 -18.81
C GLN A 94 13.32 1.80 -19.41
N SER A 95 14.20 2.65 -19.93
CA SER A 95 13.83 3.97 -20.45
C SER A 95 13.08 3.92 -21.78
N HIS A 96 13.49 3.03 -22.70
CA HIS A 96 12.97 3.04 -24.07
C HIS A 96 11.87 2.00 -24.32
N LEU A 97 11.79 0.93 -23.52
CA LEU A 97 10.79 -0.13 -23.73
C LEU A 97 9.76 -0.15 -22.60
N LEU A 98 10.21 -0.22 -21.34
CA LEU A 98 9.30 -0.48 -20.22
C LEU A 98 8.50 0.75 -19.77
N LEU A 99 9.13 1.92 -19.65
CA LEU A 99 8.42 3.14 -19.22
C LEU A 99 7.32 3.56 -20.21
N PRO A 100 7.53 3.58 -21.54
CA PRO A 100 6.48 3.91 -22.50
C PRO A 100 5.29 2.94 -22.45
N LEU A 101 5.55 1.64 -22.25
CA LEU A 101 4.50 0.62 -22.13
C LEU A 101 3.73 0.75 -20.81
N GLN A 102 4.42 1.04 -19.71
CA GLN A 102 3.80 1.25 -18.40
C GLN A 102 2.97 2.54 -18.36
N GLU A 103 3.44 3.61 -18.99
CA GLU A 103 2.68 4.87 -19.13
C GLU A 103 1.42 4.68 -19.99
N ARG A 104 1.50 3.92 -21.08
CA ARG A 104 0.31 3.56 -21.89
C ARG A 104 -0.72 2.77 -21.07
N ARG A 105 -0.27 1.81 -20.27
CA ARG A 105 -1.16 0.98 -19.43
C ARG A 105 -1.80 1.76 -18.27
N ARG A 106 -1.16 2.83 -17.78
CA ARG A 106 -1.71 3.70 -16.73
C ARG A 106 -2.73 4.74 -17.24
N ARG A 107 -2.82 4.96 -18.56
CA ARG A 107 -3.77 5.90 -19.19
C ARG A 107 -5.06 5.25 -19.68
N THR A 108 -5.12 3.92 -19.75
CA THR A 108 -6.36 3.18 -19.94
C THR A 108 -7.11 3.09 -18.60
N PRO A 109 -8.40 3.47 -18.57
CA PRO A 109 -9.22 3.51 -17.35
C PRO A 109 -9.42 2.12 -16.71
#